data_AF-A0A7Y2I3K3-F1
#
_entry.id   AF-A0A7Y2I3K3-F1
#
_cell.length_a   1.000
_cell.length_b   1.000
_cell.length_c   1.000
_cell.angle_alpha   90.00
_cell.angle_beta   90.00
_cell.angle_gamma   90.00
#
_symmetry.space_group_name_H-M   'P 1'
#
loop_
_entity.id
_entity.type
_entity.pdbx_description
1 polymer ?
#
loop_
_entity_poly.entity_id
_entity_poly.type
_entity_poly.pdbx_seq_one_letter_code
_entity_poly.pdbx_strand_id
1 'polypeptide(L)' 'ALALTNATLPYAIEIANKGWKKACRENPEIRLGANVVSGHVTYERVAETFGLPYKEISSLLS' A
#
# COMPACT_ATOMS: atom_id res chain seq x y z
N ALA A 1 10.72 -3.39 19.86
CA ALA A 1 10.27 -4.35 18.84
C ALA A 1 8.80 -4.75 19.04
N LEU A 2 8.43 -5.25 20.22
CA LEU A 2 7.07 -5.77 20.51
C LEU A 2 5.92 -4.80 20.14
N ALA A 3 6.02 -3.51 20.50
CA ALA A 3 4.95 -2.55 20.22
C ALA A 3 4.66 -2.37 18.72
N LEU A 4 5.71 -2.23 17.88
CA LEU A 4 5.56 -2.09 16.44
C LEU A 4 5.03 -3.38 15.82
N THR A 5 5.58 -4.53 16.21
CA THR A 5 5.11 -5.82 15.71
C THR A 5 3.64 -6.04 16.03
N ASN A 6 3.18 -5.71 17.24
CA ASN A 6 1.77 -5.85 17.59
C ASN A 6 0.87 -4.95 16.73
N ALA A 7 1.33 -3.76 16.36
CA ALA A 7 0.61 -2.87 15.46
C ALA A 7 0.62 -3.35 14.00
N THR A 8 1.70 -3.96 13.52
CA THR A 8 1.86 -4.32 12.10
C THR A 8 1.48 -5.76 11.76
N LEU A 9 1.51 -6.66 12.74
CA LEU A 9 1.24 -8.09 12.55
C LEU A 9 -0.15 -8.37 11.95
N PRO A 10 -1.24 -7.67 12.32
CA PRO A 10 -2.54 -7.89 11.69
C PRO A 10 -2.51 -7.64 10.16
N TYR A 11 -1.87 -6.55 9.72
CA TYR A 11 -1.74 -6.25 8.29
C TYR A 11 -0.85 -7.26 7.56
N ALA A 12 0.26 -7.68 8.19
CA ALA A 12 1.15 -8.68 7.61
C ALA A 12 0.44 -10.01 7.37
N ILE A 13 -0.36 -10.47 8.35
CA ILE A 13 -1.18 -11.69 8.22
C ILE A 13 -2.24 -11.51 7.13
N GLU A 14 -2.92 -10.36 7.08
CA GLU A 14 -3.94 -10.12 6.05
C GLU A 14 -3.37 -10.15 4.63
N ILE A 15 -2.24 -9.48 4.41
CA ILE A 15 -1.55 -9.47 3.11
C ILE A 15 -1.07 -10.88 2.75
N ALA A 16 -0.52 -11.65 3.69
CA ALA A 16 -0.06 -13.00 3.44
C ALA A 16 -1.21 -13.94 3.01
N ASN A 17 -2.38 -13.83 3.66
CA ASN A 17 -3.53 -14.69 3.36
C ASN A 17 -4.28 -14.31 2.08
N LYS A 18 -4.39 -13.02 1.77
CA LYS A 18 -5.23 -12.51 0.67
C LYS A 18 -4.42 -12.15 -0.58
N GLY A 19 -3.12 -11.94 -0.44
CA GLY A 19 -2.32 -11.21 -1.41
C GLY A 19 -2.58 -9.71 -1.38
N TRP A 20 -1.60 -8.91 -1.81
CA TRP A 20 -1.64 -7.45 -1.69
C TRP A 20 -2.82 -6.80 -2.43
N LYS A 21 -3.17 -7.27 -3.64
CA LYS A 21 -4.27 -6.67 -4.43
C LYS A 21 -5.61 -6.76 -3.70
N LYS A 22 -5.95 -7.95 -3.20
CA LYS A 22 -7.22 -8.17 -2.49
C LYS A 22 -7.21 -7.48 -1.13
N ALA A 23 -6.09 -7.54 -0.39
CA ALA A 23 -5.92 -6.82 0.86
C ALA A 23 -6.11 -5.30 0.70
N CYS A 24 -5.51 -4.68 -0.32
CA CYS A 24 -5.72 -3.25 -0.60
C CYS A 24 -7.17 -2.91 -1.01
N ARG A 25 -7.88 -3.80 -1.70
CA ARG A 25 -9.30 -3.54 -2.04
C ARG A 25 -10.20 -3.57 -0.82
N GLU A 26 -9.94 -4.48 0.11
CA GLU A 26 -10.80 -4.74 1.28
C GLU A 26 -10.41 -3.90 2.50
N ASN A 27 -9.13 -3.53 2.63
CA ASN A 27 -8.60 -2.78 3.77
C ASN A 27 -8.03 -1.42 3.31
N PRO A 28 -8.72 -0.30 3.58
CA PRO A 28 -8.26 1.04 3.23
C PRO A 28 -6.91 1.42 3.85
N GLU A 29 -6.59 0.94 5.05
CA GLU A 29 -5.33 1.27 5.72
C GLU A 29 -4.14 0.65 4.99
N ILE A 30 -4.28 -0.60 4.55
CA ILE A 30 -3.27 -1.26 3.70
C ILE A 30 -3.13 -0.52 2.35
N ARG A 31 -4.26 -0.12 1.76
CA ARG A 31 -4.26 0.62 0.48
C ARG A 31 -3.54 1.95 0.58
N LEU A 32 -3.78 2.72 1.64
CA LEU A 32 -3.15 4.01 1.88
C LEU A 32 -1.65 3.89 2.17
N GLY A 33 -1.18 2.74 2.64
CA GLY A 33 0.25 2.47 2.88
C GLY A 33 1.08 2.26 1.60
N ALA A 34 0.44 2.06 0.44
CA ALA A 34 1.15 1.74 -0.79
C ALA A 34 1.80 2.96 -1.45
N ASN A 35 3.13 2.93 -1.57
CA ASN A 35 3.92 4.03 -2.14
C ASN A 35 4.32 3.78 -3.60
N VAL A 36 4.65 2.52 -3.94
CA VAL A 36 5.06 2.11 -5.29
C VAL A 36 4.43 0.76 -5.61
N VAL A 37 3.81 0.66 -6.79
CA VAL A 37 3.19 -0.58 -7.27
C VAL A 37 3.47 -0.73 -8.76
N SER A 38 4.00 -1.88 -9.17
CA SER A 38 4.26 -2.21 -10.58
C SER A 38 5.00 -1.09 -11.33
N GLY A 39 6.03 -0.49 -10.71
CA GLY A 39 6.83 0.60 -11.29
C GLY A 39 6.19 2.00 -11.26
N HIS A 40 4.99 2.17 -10.69
CA HIS A 40 4.32 3.46 -10.59
C HIS A 40 4.34 3.97 -9.15
N VAL A 41 4.54 5.28 -8.97
CA VAL A 41 4.40 5.93 -7.66
C VAL A 41 2.91 6.14 -7.38
N THR A 42 2.43 5.57 -6.29
CA THR A 42 1.02 5.59 -5.89
C THR A 42 0.73 6.46 -4.67
N TYR A 43 1.75 7.11 -4.12
CA TYR A 43 1.60 8.09 -3.05
C TYR A 43 1.95 9.49 -3.56
N GLU A 44 0.95 10.36 -3.59
CA GLU A 44 0.99 11.68 -4.23
C GLU A 44 2.17 12.54 -3.73
N ARG A 45 2.36 12.64 -2.41
CA ARG A 45 3.45 13.46 -1.85
C ARG A 45 4.85 12.98 -2.25
N VAL A 46 5.05 11.67 -2.45
CA VAL A 46 6.33 11.15 -2.94
C VAL A 46 6.50 11.54 -4.41
N ALA A 47 5.46 11.43 -5.23
CA ALA A 47 5.50 11.86 -6.62
C ALA A 47 5.84 13.35 -6.74
N GLU A 48 5.19 14.21 -5.95
CA GLU A 48 5.44 15.65 -5.91
C GLU A 48 6.87 15.99 -5.47
N THR A 49 7.34 15.38 -4.38
CA THR A 49 8.66 15.67 -3.80
C THR A 49 9.79 15.40 -4.79
N PHE A 50 9.66 14.36 -5.61
CA PHE A 50 10.70 13.91 -6.53
C PHE A 50 10.41 14.23 -8.00
N GLY A 51 9.32 14.95 -8.30
CA GLY A 51 8.92 15.28 -9.68
C GLY A 51 8.62 14.05 -10.54
N LEU A 52 8.08 12.98 -9.93
CA LEU A 52 7.76 11.72 -10.60
C LEU A 52 6.28 11.67 -11.03
N PRO A 53 5.92 10.88 -12.06
CA PRO A 53 4.52 10.66 -12.40
C PRO A 53 3.75 9.97 -11.28
N TYR A 54 2.64 10.57 -10.85
CA TYR A 54 1.69 9.96 -9.93
C TYR A 54 0.68 9.08 -10.68
N LYS A 55 0.38 7.91 -10.12
CA LYS A 55 -0.72 7.05 -10.57
C LYS A 55 -1.53 6.58 -9.39
N GLU A 56 -2.84 6.81 -9.43
CA GLU A 56 -3.73 6.39 -8.36
C GLU A 56 -3.72 4.86 -8.21
N ILE A 57 -3.56 4.37 -6.97
CA ILE A 57 -3.51 2.92 -6.69
C ILE A 57 -4.76 2.18 -7.14
N SER A 58 -5.95 2.79 -7.05
CA SER A 58 -7.22 2.15 -7.42
C SER A 58 -7.19 1.64 -8.87
N SER A 59 -6.52 2.37 -9.77
CA SER A 59 -6.33 1.99 -11.18
C SER A 59 -5.48 0.72 -11.39
N LEU A 60 -4.71 0.30 -10.37
CA LEU A 60 -3.81 -0.86 -10.39
C LEU A 60 -4.39 -2.07 -9.63
N LEU A 61 -5.51 -1.86 -8.92
CA LEU A 61 -6.20 -2.89 -8.15
C LEU A 61 -7.28 -3.61 -8.96
N SER A 62 -7.45 -3.26 -10.23
CA SER A 62 -8.20 -4.03 -11.21
C SER A 62 -7.63 -5.43 -11.42
#